data_AF-A0A9X4CLL2-F1
#
_entry.id   AF-A0A9X4CLL2-F1
#
_cell.length_a   1.000
_cell.length_b   1.000
_cell.length_c   1.000
_cell.angle_alpha   90.00
_cell.angle_beta   90.00
_cell.angle_gamma   90.00
#
_symmetry.space_group_name_H-M   'P 1'
#
loop_
_entity.id
_entity.type
_entity.pdbx_description
1 polymer ?
#
loop_
_entity_poly.entity_id
_entity_poly.type
_entity_poly.pdbx_seq_one_letter_code
_entity_poly.pdbx_strand_id
1 'polypeptide(L)' 'MSIIETDAARPRIYARSVLSNCPECDGDLTVLRVIGGRAGCEYWTMRCTDCGGIHLDILEPNVAAGNDDGPLPAA' A
#
# COMPACT_ATOMS: atom_id res chain seq x y z
N MET A 1 21.68 -13.06 16.79
CA MET A 1 21.02 -11.78 16.45
C MET A 1 20.47 -11.92 15.05
N SER A 2 19.16 -12.15 14.90
CA SER A 2 18.54 -12.27 13.58
C SER A 2 18.09 -10.87 13.16
N ILE A 3 18.76 -10.33 12.15
CA ILE A 3 18.32 -9.16 11.42
C ILE A 3 17.03 -9.53 10.67
N ILE A 4 15.91 -8.96 11.10
CA ILE A 4 14.70 -8.89 10.29
C ILE A 4 15.03 -7.97 9.12
N GLU A 5 15.34 -8.57 7.97
CA GLU A 5 15.46 -7.87 6.70
C GLU A 5 14.10 -7.23 6.41
N THR A 6 14.05 -5.90 6.51
CA THR A 6 12.94 -5.11 6.01
C THR A 6 12.81 -5.41 4.53
N ASP A 7 11.74 -6.11 4.14
CA ASP A 7 11.31 -6.34 2.75
C ASP A 7 11.10 -4.98 2.05
N ALA A 8 12.19 -4.43 1.55
CA ALA A 8 12.26 -3.15 0.87
C ALA A 8 12.92 -3.35 -0.49
N ALA A 9 12.35 -4.19 -1.37
CA ALA A 9 12.92 -4.35 -2.72
C ALA A 9 12.02 -4.96 -3.81
N ARG A 10 10.70 -5.11 -3.61
CA ARG A 10 9.79 -5.35 -4.75
C ARG A 10 9.00 -4.06 -4.96
N PRO A 11 8.99 -3.45 -6.16
CA PRO A 11 8.06 -2.37 -6.43
C PRO A 11 6.65 -2.95 -6.25
N ARG A 12 6.03 -2.64 -5.12
CA ARG A 12 4.66 -3.04 -4.83
C ARG A 12 3.79 -2.23 -5.77
N ILE A 13 3.38 -2.86 -6.87
CA ILE A 13 2.38 -2.29 -7.76
C ILE A 13 1.07 -2.41 -7.00
N TYR A 14 0.54 -1.29 -6.54
CA TYR A 14 -0.78 -1.23 -5.94
C TYR A 14 -1.84 -1.05 -7.03
N ALA A 15 -3.08 -1.44 -6.73
CA ALA A 15 -4.18 -1.28 -7.66
C ALA A 15 -4.48 0.20 -7.99
N ARG A 16 -4.06 1.12 -7.11
CA ARG A 16 -4.20 2.58 -7.27
C ARG A 16 -2.92 3.31 -6.88
N SER A 17 -2.80 4.54 -7.38
CA SER A 17 -1.74 5.45 -6.97
C SER A 17 -1.87 5.81 -5.48
N VAL A 18 -0.72 5.88 -4.82
CA VAL A 18 -0.59 6.34 -3.43
C VAL A 18 -1.01 7.80 -3.34
N LEU A 19 -1.74 8.13 -2.27
CA LEU A 19 -2.15 9.50 -1.97
C LEU A 19 -0.90 10.38 -1.80
N SER A 20 -0.73 11.30 -2.74
CA SER A 20 0.47 12.15 -2.84
C SER A 20 0.23 13.59 -2.36
N ASN A 21 -1.03 14.05 -2.39
CA ASN A 21 -1.44 15.40 -2.02
C ASN A 21 -2.55 15.39 -0.97
N CYS A 22 -2.56 16.39 -0.10
CA CYS A 22 -3.55 16.55 0.96
C CYS A 22 -4.92 16.89 0.34
N PRO A 23 -5.98 16.10 0.62
CA PRO A 23 -7.30 16.34 0.04
C PRO A 23 -7.97 17.65 0.50
N GLU A 24 -7.46 18.27 1.57
CA GLU A 24 -8.03 19.50 2.14
C GLU A 24 -7.35 20.77 1.60
N CYS A 25 -6.06 20.73 1.31
CA CYS A 25 -5.29 21.92 0.93
C CYS A 25 -4.34 21.73 -0.26
N ASP A 26 -4.35 20.56 -0.88
CA ASP A 26 -3.48 20.14 -1.99
C ASP A 26 -1.96 20.09 -1.67
N GLY A 27 -1.60 20.42 -0.43
CA GLY A 27 -0.23 20.40 0.07
C GLY A 27 0.41 19.02 0.14
N ASP A 28 1.72 18.98 0.35
CA ASP A 28 2.49 17.74 0.36
C ASP A 28 2.15 16.87 1.59
N LEU A 29 2.21 15.55 1.39
CA LEU A 29 1.99 14.55 2.43
C LEU A 29 3.29 13.80 2.75
N THR A 30 3.56 13.63 4.05
CA THR A 30 4.66 12.78 4.53
C THR A 30 4.13 11.53 5.21
N VAL A 31 4.82 10.40 5.00
CA VAL A 31 4.48 9.11 5.61
C VAL A 31 4.86 9.13 7.09
N LEU A 32 3.87 8.99 7.96
CA LEU A 32 4.09 8.93 9.41
C LEU A 32 4.22 7.48 9.88
N ARG A 33 3.43 6.57 9.32
CA ARG A 33 3.46 5.14 9.64
C ARG A 33 2.89 4.30 8.51
N VAL A 34 3.53 3.16 8.25
CA VAL A 34 3.00 2.10 7.38
C VAL A 34 2.73 0.87 8.25
N ILE A 35 1.52 0.33 8.15
CA ILE A 35 1.11 -0.88 8.85
C ILE A 35 0.66 -1.92 7.82
N GLY A 36 1.25 -3.11 7.87
CA GLY A 36 0.78 -4.24 7.08
C GLY A 36 -0.60 -4.71 7.54
N GLY A 37 -1.50 -4.88 6.58
CA GLY A 37 -2.86 -5.37 6.76
C GLY A 37 -3.03 -6.83 6.38
N ARG A 38 -4.29 -7.27 6.32
CA ARG A 38 -4.65 -8.59 5.79
C ARG A 38 -4.58 -8.57 4.27
N ALA A 39 -4.43 -9.75 3.65
CA ALA A 39 -4.41 -9.93 2.19
C ALA A 39 -3.35 -9.09 1.44
N GLY A 40 -2.27 -8.71 2.12
CA GLY A 40 -1.21 -7.88 1.53
C GLY A 40 -1.56 -6.40 1.40
N CYS A 41 -2.69 -5.96 1.95
CA CYS A 41 -3.04 -4.55 2.02
C CYS A 41 -2.10 -3.80 2.98
N GLU A 42 -1.94 -2.50 2.78
CA GLU A 42 -1.15 -1.63 3.64
C GLU A 42 -1.95 -0.39 4.04
N TYR A 43 -1.77 0.03 5.28
CA TYR A 43 -2.38 1.22 5.86
C TYR A 43 -1.31 2.27 6.09
N TRP A 44 -1.34 3.31 5.26
CA TRP A 44 -0.38 4.40 5.27
C TRP A 44 -1.01 5.60 5.97
N THR A 45 -0.52 5.91 7.16
CA THR A 45 -0.89 7.15 7.86
C THR A 45 0.00 8.26 7.35
N MET A 46 -0.62 9.25 6.72
CA MET A 46 0.02 10.41 6.10
C MET A 46 -0.26 11.66 6.92
N ARG A 47 0.71 12.58 7.00
CA ARG A 47 0.53 13.91 7.59
C ARG A 47 0.83 14.98 6.57
N CYS A 48 -0.05 15.95 6.42
CA CYS A 48 0.21 17.12 5.58
C CYS A 48 1.27 18.01 6.23
N THR A 49 2.26 18.42 5.44
CA THR A 49 3.33 19.32 5.89
C THR A 49 2.87 20.77 5.98
N ASP A 50 1.79 21.12 5.29
CA ASP A 50 1.27 22.49 5.24
C ASP A 50 0.18 22.73 6.29
N CYS A 51 -0.93 21.99 6.23
CA CYS A 51 -2.06 22.18 7.15
C CYS A 51 -1.99 21.30 8.41
N GLY A 52 -1.09 20.31 8.45
CA GLY A 52 -0.96 19.37 9.57
C GLY A 52 -2.02 18.27 9.63
N GLY A 53 -2.95 18.22 8.66
CA GLY A 53 -4.01 17.21 8.57
C GLY A 53 -3.46 15.78 8.51
N ILE A 54 -4.18 14.82 9.11
CA ILE A 54 -3.83 13.41 9.11
C ILE A 54 -4.78 12.66 8.18
N HIS A 55 -4.22 11.93 7.22
CA HIS A 55 -4.96 11.17 6.23
C HIS A 55 -4.56 9.69 6.27
N LEU A 56 -5.51 8.82 6.01
CA LEU A 56 -5.28 7.39 5.88
C LEU A 56 -5.36 7.01 4.42
N ASP A 57 -4.29 6.40 3.91
CA ASP A 57 -4.25 5.83 2.58
C ASP A 57 -4.20 4.31 2.66
N ILE A 58 -5.20 3.65 2.10
CA ILE A 58 -5.31 2.18 2.10
C ILE A 58 -4.88 1.70 0.72
N LEU A 59 -3.77 0.95 0.70
CA LEU A 59 -3.16 0.43 -0.52
C LEU A 59 -3.42 -1.07 -0.60
N GLU A 60 -4.12 -1.47 -1.65
CA GLU A 60 -4.36 -2.89 -1.94
C GLU A 60 -3.33 -3.35 -2.98
N PRO A 61 -2.73 -4.54 -2.79
CA PRO A 61 -1.78 -5.06 -3.74
C PRO A 61 -2.49 -5.29 -5.08
N ASN A 62 -1.83 -4.93 -6.18
CA ASN A 62 -2.28 -5.35 -7.51
C ASN A 62 -1.94 -6.84 -7.66
N VAL A 63 -2.75 -7.70 -7.04
CA VAL A 63 -2.85 -9.10 -7.44
C VAL A 63 -3.47 -9.07 -8.83
N ALA A 64 -2.61 -9.10 -9.86
CA ALA A 64 -3.04 -9.56 -11.16
C ALA A 64 -3.76 -10.87 -10.88
N ALA A 65 -5.09 -10.87 -11.05
CA ALA A 65 -5.88 -12.08 -10.91
C ALA A 65 -5.15 -13.12 -11.75
N GLY A 66 -4.49 -14.06 -11.07
CA GLY A 66 -4.08 -15.27 -11.72
C GLY A 66 -5.37 -15.77 -12.33
N ASN A 67 -5.44 -15.75 -13.66
CA ASN A 67 -6.32 -16.66 -14.35
C ASN A 67 -5.75 -18.05 -14.01
N ASP A 68 -6.03 -18.53 -12.81
CA ASP A 68 -5.86 -19.91 -12.39
C ASP A 68 -6.97 -20.76 -13.00
N ASP A 69 -7.33 -20.48 -14.26
CA ASP A 69 -8.02 -21.43 -15.15
C ASP A 69 -6.96 -22.45 -15.64
N GLY A 70 -6.31 -23.10 -14.67
CA GLY A 70 -5.60 -24.35 -14.92
C GLY A 70 -6.65 -25.44 -15.11
N PRO A 71 -6.55 -26.30 -16.15
CA PRO A 71 -7.58 -27.27 -16.43
C PRO A 71 -7.76 -28.21 -15.23
N LEU A 72 -9.01 -28.31 -14.75
CA LEU A 72 -9.43 -29.24 -13.71
C LEU A 72 -8.95 -30.66 -14.09
N PRO A 73 -8.29 -31.41 -13.19
CA PRO A 73 -7.89 -32.78 -13.49
C PRO A 73 -9.15 -33.62 -13.69
N ALA A 74 -9.31 -34.18 -14.89
CA ALA A 74 -10.33 -35.18 -15.17
C ALA A 74 -10.07 -36.42 -14.32
N ALA A 75 -11.11 -36.85 -13.58
CA ALA A 75 -11.16 -38.14 -12.88
C ALA A 75 -11.84 -39.19 -13.75
#